data_AF-K0UWX0-F1
#
_entry.id   AF-K0UWX0-F1
#
_cell.length_a   1.000
_cell.length_b   1.000
_cell.length_c   1.000
_cell.angle_alpha   90.00
_cell.angle_beta   90.00
_cell.angle_gamma   90.00
#
_symmetry.space_group_name_H-M   'P 1'
#
loop_
_entity.id
_entity.type
_entity.pdbx_description
1 polymer ?
#
loop_
_entity_poly.entity_id
_entity_poly.type
_entity_poly.pdbx_seq_one_letter_code
_entity_poly.pdbx_strand_id
1 'polypeptide(L)'
;MAGLAAAGVLIGALWAWLAPPIHGVIALTRGGDRIKAYLGAEADHWFTSAALMIGMLSVLAVVGAVLVWQWRAYRGPGMVGALTLGSVAAAATASGVGVLVAHLRYGGIDIAGAPVSEQQRVHYIVEAPSVFFGHSPLQIALSLLYPAAVAALVYLLAAVATPRDDLGAWPPVEYPDVPTGRTVTGAGVPPVVPTSPSP
;
A
#
# COMPACT_ATOMS: atom_id res chain seq x y z
N MET A 1 3.41 14.91 -0.92
CA MET A 1 4.32 14.03 -1.68
C MET A 1 5.59 13.69 -0.90
N ALA A 2 6.42 14.67 -0.51
CA ALA A 2 7.67 14.40 0.21
C ALA A 2 7.50 13.56 1.49
N GLY A 3 6.49 13.86 2.33
CA GLY A 3 6.22 13.06 3.54
C GLY A 3 5.87 11.59 3.26
N LEU A 4 5.10 11.32 2.19
CA LEU A 4 4.76 9.96 1.78
C LEU A 4 5.98 9.22 1.20
N ALA A 5 6.81 9.91 0.41
CA ALA A 5 8.07 9.34 -0.07
C ALA A 5 9.04 9.01 1.08
N ALA A 6 9.16 9.88 2.08
CA ALA A 6 9.97 9.63 3.27
C ALA A 6 9.42 8.44 4.08
N ALA A 7 8.11 8.32 4.23
CA ALA A 7 7.49 7.14 4.83
C ALA A 7 7.77 5.87 4.02
N GLY A 8 7.78 5.97 2.68
CA GLY A 8 8.20 4.89 1.79
C GLY A 8 9.61 4.37 2.09
N VAL A 9 10.58 5.27 2.31
CA VAL A 9 11.94 4.88 2.72
C VAL A 9 11.93 4.04 4.00
N LEU A 10 11.18 4.48 5.02
CA LEU A 10 11.07 3.74 6.29
C LEU A 10 10.42 2.37 6.09
N ILE A 11 9.38 2.29 5.27
CA ILE A 11 8.72 1.02 4.94
C ILE A 11 9.66 0.08 4.20
N GLY A 12 10.42 0.57 3.22
CA GLY A 12 11.39 -0.24 2.47
C GLY A 12 12.48 -0.82 3.38
N ALA A 13 13.01 -0.01 4.29
CA ALA A 13 14.00 -0.45 5.28
C ALA A 13 13.41 -1.47 6.25
N LEU A 14 12.22 -1.22 6.78
CA LEU A 14 11.51 -2.14 7.68
C LEU A 14 11.20 -3.46 6.99
N TRP A 15 10.73 -3.41 5.74
CA TRP A 15 10.48 -4.58 4.93
C TRP A 15 11.73 -5.44 4.75
N ALA A 16 12.87 -4.85 4.40
CA ALA A 16 14.10 -5.60 4.20
C ALA A 16 14.64 -6.27 5.48
N TRP A 17 14.22 -5.78 6.64
CA TRP A 17 14.51 -6.40 7.92
C TRP A 17 13.57 -7.57 8.25
N LEU A 18 12.26 -7.39 8.00
CA LEU A 18 11.20 -8.36 8.33
C LEU A 18 10.98 -9.46 7.29
N ALA A 19 11.23 -9.17 6.01
CA ALA A 19 10.90 -10.07 4.91
C ALA A 19 11.69 -11.38 5.03
N PRO A 20 11.01 -12.54 4.95
CA PRO A 20 11.68 -13.82 5.15
C PRO A 20 12.65 -14.07 3.99
N PRO A 21 13.92 -14.42 4.28
CA PRO A 21 14.84 -14.87 3.24
C PRO A 21 14.38 -16.20 2.65
N ILE A 22 14.88 -16.54 1.47
CA ILE A 22 14.55 -17.80 0.79
C ILE A 22 15.78 -18.73 0.82
N HIS A 23 15.66 -19.84 1.54
CA HIS A 23 16.68 -20.87 1.62
C HIS A 23 16.62 -21.84 0.43
N GLY A 24 17.69 -21.86 -0.37
CA GLY A 24 17.80 -22.69 -1.55
C GLY A 24 18.95 -23.68 -1.45
N VAL A 25 19.00 -24.54 -2.45
CA VAL A 25 20.16 -25.39 -2.74
C VAL A 25 20.53 -25.31 -4.20
N ILE A 26 21.82 -25.30 -4.47
CA ILE A 26 22.37 -25.53 -5.80
C ILE A 26 22.90 -26.96 -5.78
N ALA A 27 22.35 -27.81 -6.65
CA ALA A 27 22.68 -29.22 -6.75
C ALA A 27 23.36 -29.53 -8.09
N LEU A 28 24.33 -30.46 -8.05
CA LEU A 28 24.98 -31.02 -9.23
C LEU A 28 24.22 -32.26 -9.71
N THR A 29 23.67 -32.21 -10.93
CA THR A 29 22.97 -33.34 -11.54
C THR A 29 23.93 -34.47 -11.88
N ARG A 30 23.39 -35.65 -12.24
CA ARG A 30 24.21 -36.76 -12.74
C ARG A 30 24.92 -36.43 -14.06
N GLY A 31 24.38 -35.49 -14.85
CA GLY A 31 24.99 -35.01 -16.10
C GLY A 31 26.06 -33.93 -15.90
N GLY A 32 26.28 -33.46 -14.66
CA GLY A 32 27.23 -32.38 -14.36
C GLY A 32 26.64 -30.97 -14.41
N ASP A 33 25.33 -30.83 -14.63
CA ASP A 33 24.66 -29.54 -14.62
C ASP A 33 24.43 -29.03 -13.19
N ARG A 34 24.48 -27.71 -13.01
CA ARG A 34 24.13 -27.05 -11.75
C ARG A 34 22.68 -26.56 -11.83
N ILE A 35 21.82 -27.05 -10.93
CA ILE A 35 20.40 -26.67 -10.87
C ILE A 35 20.10 -26.09 -9.49
N LYS A 36 19.35 -25.00 -9.47
CA LYS A 36 18.83 -24.39 -8.24
C LYS A 36 17.47 -24.98 -7.90
N ALA A 37 17.27 -25.37 -6.65
CA ALA A 37 16.01 -25.83 -6.11
C ALA A 37 15.73 -25.18 -4.75
N TYR A 38 14.45 -25.10 -4.37
CA TYR A 38 14.01 -24.60 -3.07
C TYR A 38 13.66 -25.76 -2.14
N LEU A 39 13.85 -25.57 -0.84
CA LEU A 39 13.59 -26.61 0.16
C LEU A 39 12.13 -26.56 0.62
N GLY A 40 11.36 -27.61 0.37
CA GLY A 40 9.97 -27.71 0.87
C GLY A 40 9.11 -26.50 0.47
N ALA A 41 8.52 -25.83 1.47
CA ALA A 41 7.66 -24.66 1.29
C ALA A 41 8.41 -23.33 1.18
N GLU A 42 9.74 -23.33 1.10
CA GLU A 42 10.53 -22.09 1.09
C GLU A 42 10.24 -21.21 -0.14
N ALA A 43 9.76 -21.80 -1.23
CA ALA A 43 9.31 -21.04 -2.39
C ALA A 43 8.10 -20.11 -2.08
N ASP A 44 7.32 -20.40 -1.03
CA ASP A 44 6.20 -19.55 -0.62
C ASP A 44 6.68 -18.20 -0.06
N HIS A 45 7.93 -18.11 0.41
CA HIS A 45 8.51 -16.85 0.89
C HIS A 45 8.57 -15.78 -0.20
N TRP A 46 8.64 -16.15 -1.49
CA TRP A 46 8.49 -15.21 -2.60
C TRP A 46 7.14 -14.50 -2.60
N PHE A 47 6.07 -15.25 -2.32
CA PHE A 47 4.74 -14.65 -2.23
C PHE A 47 4.60 -13.85 -0.94
N THR A 48 5.01 -14.43 0.20
CA THR A 48 4.88 -13.80 1.51
C THR A 48 5.64 -12.48 1.60
N SER A 49 6.86 -12.40 1.05
CA SER A 49 7.64 -11.16 1.07
C SER A 49 7.00 -10.06 0.23
N ALA A 50 6.51 -10.39 -0.98
CA ALA A 50 5.82 -9.43 -1.84
C ALA A 50 4.48 -8.98 -1.23
N ALA A 51 3.73 -9.91 -0.64
CA ALA A 51 2.48 -9.63 0.07
C ALA A 51 2.70 -8.73 1.28
N LEU A 52 3.79 -8.95 2.03
CA LEU A 52 4.17 -8.10 3.17
C LEU A 52 4.42 -6.64 2.71
N MET A 53 5.15 -6.44 1.61
CA MET A 53 5.39 -5.10 1.05
C MET A 53 4.07 -4.41 0.69
N ILE A 54 3.21 -5.08 -0.07
CA ILE A 54 1.90 -4.53 -0.48
C ILE A 54 1.02 -4.25 0.74
N GLY A 55 1.01 -5.13 1.74
CA GLY A 55 0.27 -4.94 2.99
C GLY A 55 0.70 -3.68 3.73
N MET A 56 2.01 -3.47 3.91
CA MET A 56 2.53 -2.26 4.56
C MET A 56 2.22 -0.99 3.77
N LEU A 57 2.37 -1.02 2.44
CA LEU A 57 2.00 0.10 1.58
C LEU A 57 0.50 0.42 1.62
N SER A 58 -0.35 -0.60 1.78
CA SER A 58 -1.79 -0.43 1.97
C SER A 58 -2.11 0.27 3.27
N VAL A 59 -1.44 -0.10 4.37
CA VAL A 59 -1.58 0.60 5.65
C VAL A 59 -1.16 2.06 5.52
N LEU A 60 -0.03 2.34 4.87
CA LEU A 60 0.41 3.72 4.61
C LEU A 60 -0.60 4.49 3.76
N ALA A 61 -1.16 3.87 2.72
CA ALA A 61 -2.16 4.47 1.85
C ALA A 61 -3.43 4.85 2.62
N VAL A 62 -3.93 3.96 3.49
CA VAL A 62 -5.10 4.21 4.34
C VAL A 62 -4.82 5.37 5.31
N VAL A 63 -3.72 5.30 6.06
CA VAL A 63 -3.34 6.34 7.02
C VAL A 63 -3.13 7.68 6.31
N GLY A 64 -2.42 7.68 5.18
CA GLY A 64 -2.19 8.86 4.36
C GLY A 64 -3.48 9.50 3.87
N ALA A 65 -4.43 8.70 3.37
CA ALA A 65 -5.74 9.16 2.94
C ALA A 65 -6.52 9.81 4.10
N VAL A 66 -6.55 9.17 5.27
CA VAL A 66 -7.22 9.69 6.47
C VAL A 66 -6.58 11.00 6.96
N LEU A 67 -5.26 11.11 6.93
CA LEU A 67 -4.53 12.30 7.35
C LEU A 67 -4.78 13.48 6.42
N VAL A 68 -4.66 13.29 5.10
CA VAL A 68 -4.92 14.39 4.15
C VAL A 68 -6.39 14.80 4.18
N TRP A 69 -7.30 13.86 4.43
CA TRP A 69 -8.72 14.15 4.58
C TRP A 69 -9.03 15.12 5.73
N GLN A 70 -8.18 15.18 6.76
CA GLN A 70 -8.33 16.15 7.85
C GLN A 70 -8.09 17.59 7.37
N TRP A 71 -7.37 17.80 6.26
CA TRP A 71 -7.12 19.12 5.69
C TRP A 71 -8.32 19.61 4.89
N ARG A 72 -9.39 19.96 5.60
CA ARG A 72 -10.66 20.41 5.04
C ARG A 72 -10.50 21.46 3.95
N ALA A 73 -9.60 22.42 4.14
CA ALA A 73 -9.37 23.51 3.20
C ALA A 73 -8.97 23.09 1.77
N TYR A 74 -8.43 21.88 1.59
CA TYR A 74 -7.94 21.39 0.29
C TYR A 74 -8.75 20.22 -0.27
N ARG A 75 -9.86 19.83 0.36
CA ARG A 75 -10.67 18.70 -0.11
C ARG A 75 -11.15 18.97 -1.54
N GLY A 76 -11.03 17.95 -2.38
CA GLY A 76 -11.44 18.00 -3.78
C GLY A 76 -10.52 17.17 -4.69
N PRO A 77 -10.70 17.29 -6.02
CA PRO A 77 -9.95 16.51 -7.01
C PRO A 77 -8.43 16.72 -6.93
N GLY A 78 -7.98 17.92 -6.56
CA GLY A 78 -6.55 18.21 -6.40
C GLY A 78 -5.90 17.37 -5.30
N MET A 79 -6.57 17.20 -4.16
CA MET A 79 -6.06 16.40 -3.05
C MET A 79 -5.96 14.91 -3.40
N VAL A 80 -6.99 14.34 -4.05
CA VAL A 80 -6.93 12.93 -4.46
C VAL A 80 -5.84 12.69 -5.52
N GLY A 81 -5.63 13.63 -6.44
CA GLY A 81 -4.51 13.58 -7.39
C GLY A 81 -3.15 13.61 -6.71
N ALA A 82 -2.95 14.53 -5.76
CA ALA A 82 -1.73 14.63 -4.97
C ALA A 82 -1.48 13.39 -4.08
N LEU A 83 -2.54 12.83 -3.51
CA LEU A 83 -2.50 11.59 -2.72
C LEU A 83 -2.11 10.41 -3.61
N THR A 84 -2.72 10.28 -4.79
CA THR A 84 -2.44 9.22 -5.76
C THR A 84 -0.97 9.24 -6.18
N LEU A 85 -0.47 10.39 -6.63
CA LEU A 85 0.94 10.56 -6.99
C LEU A 85 1.88 10.34 -5.80
N GLY A 86 1.48 10.80 -4.61
CA GLY A 86 2.23 10.58 -3.37
C GLY A 86 2.33 9.10 -2.99
N SER A 87 1.26 8.32 -3.15
CA SER A 87 1.24 6.88 -2.89
C SER A 87 2.12 6.11 -3.88
N VAL A 88 2.09 6.46 -5.16
CA VAL A 88 3.00 5.85 -6.16
C VAL A 88 4.46 6.17 -5.83
N ALA A 89 4.77 7.41 -5.46
CA ALA A 89 6.12 7.80 -5.06
C ALA A 89 6.57 7.07 -3.78
N ALA A 90 5.68 6.88 -2.80
CA ALA A 90 5.94 6.08 -1.61
C ALA A 90 6.21 4.61 -1.96
N ALA A 91 5.44 4.02 -2.86
CA ALA A 91 5.66 2.66 -3.34
C ALA A 91 7.01 2.52 -4.04
N ALA A 92 7.34 3.43 -4.95
CA ALA A 92 8.60 3.40 -5.69
C ALA A 92 9.81 3.55 -4.76
N THR A 93 9.74 4.46 -3.79
CA THR A 93 10.80 4.65 -2.78
C THR A 93 10.92 3.45 -1.85
N ALA A 94 9.81 2.89 -1.35
CA ALA A 94 9.82 1.69 -0.53
C ALA A 94 10.40 0.49 -1.26
N SER A 95 9.97 0.24 -2.51
CA SER A 95 10.49 -0.83 -3.33
C SER A 95 11.98 -0.65 -3.64
N GLY A 96 12.40 0.56 -4.01
CA GLY A 96 13.80 0.86 -4.31
C GLY A 96 14.71 0.67 -3.09
N VAL A 97 14.32 1.20 -1.94
CA VAL A 97 15.07 1.03 -0.68
C VAL A 97 15.06 -0.42 -0.23
N GLY A 98 13.92 -1.10 -0.31
CA GLY A 98 13.79 -2.52 0.03
C GLY A 98 14.71 -3.40 -0.80
N VAL A 99 14.72 -3.23 -2.13
CA VAL A 99 15.64 -3.94 -3.04
C VAL A 99 17.09 -3.63 -2.69
N LEU A 100 17.44 -2.35 -2.51
CA LEU A 100 18.81 -1.94 -2.21
C LEU A 100 19.31 -2.59 -0.91
N VAL A 101 18.54 -2.49 0.18
CA VAL A 101 18.93 -3.04 1.49
C VAL A 101 18.98 -4.56 1.45
N ALA A 102 18.01 -5.22 0.78
CA ALA A 102 18.04 -6.67 0.61
C ALA A 102 19.27 -7.12 -0.21
N HIS A 103 19.61 -6.41 -1.27
CA HIS A 103 20.80 -6.70 -2.06
C HIS A 103 22.08 -6.51 -1.22
N LEU A 104 22.16 -5.46 -0.40
CA LEU A 104 23.32 -5.26 0.49
C LEU A 104 23.46 -6.36 1.54
N ARG A 105 22.34 -6.98 1.97
CA ARG A 105 22.31 -8.03 3.00
C ARG A 105 22.60 -9.43 2.45
N TYR A 106 22.06 -9.76 1.27
CA TYR A 106 22.08 -11.13 0.73
C TYR A 106 22.97 -11.28 -0.51
N GLY A 107 23.32 -10.20 -1.20
CA GLY A 107 24.08 -10.25 -2.45
C GLY A 107 23.29 -10.88 -3.61
N GLY A 108 24.03 -11.23 -4.68
CA GLY A 108 23.52 -11.99 -5.81
C GLY A 108 23.99 -13.45 -5.77
N ILE A 109 23.22 -14.35 -6.37
CA ILE A 109 23.56 -15.77 -6.42
C ILE A 109 24.21 -16.08 -7.77
N ASP A 110 25.47 -16.55 -7.74
CA ASP A 110 26.14 -17.13 -8.90
C ASP A 110 25.93 -18.66 -8.93
N ILE A 111 25.01 -19.09 -9.80
CA ILE A 111 24.70 -20.51 -9.97
C ILE A 111 25.85 -21.25 -10.69
N ALA A 112 26.52 -20.59 -11.63
CA ALA A 112 27.56 -21.21 -12.45
C ALA A 112 28.85 -21.43 -11.64
N GLY A 113 29.19 -20.46 -10.78
CA GLY A 113 30.34 -20.51 -9.88
C GLY A 113 30.14 -21.27 -8.57
N ALA A 114 28.95 -21.84 -8.33
CA ALA A 114 28.64 -22.51 -7.07
C ALA A 114 29.63 -23.69 -6.80
N PRO A 115 30.18 -23.79 -5.56
CA PRO A 115 31.20 -24.76 -5.20
C PRO A 115 30.62 -26.16 -4.97
N VAL A 116 30.11 -26.76 -6.05
CA VAL A 116 29.62 -28.15 -6.08
C VAL A 116 30.58 -29.04 -6.84
N SER A 117 30.76 -30.27 -6.34
CA SER A 117 31.61 -31.30 -6.91
C SER A 117 30.91 -32.67 -6.83
N GLU A 118 31.51 -33.69 -7.44
CA GLU A 118 31.03 -35.07 -7.35
C GLU A 118 30.98 -35.61 -5.90
N GLN A 119 31.91 -35.17 -5.06
CA GLN A 119 31.97 -35.51 -3.63
C GLN A 119 31.03 -34.64 -2.78
N GLN A 120 30.76 -33.40 -3.21
CA GLN A 120 29.86 -32.46 -2.54
C GLN A 120 28.84 -31.91 -3.54
N ARG A 121 27.81 -32.71 -3.81
CA ARG A 121 26.83 -32.42 -4.87
C ARG A 121 25.81 -31.35 -4.52
N VAL A 122 25.82 -30.79 -3.30
CA VAL A 122 24.84 -29.81 -2.84
C VAL A 122 25.54 -28.64 -2.15
N HIS A 123 25.12 -27.42 -2.47
CA HIS A 123 25.54 -26.18 -1.82
C HIS A 123 24.30 -25.40 -1.37
N TYR A 124 24.21 -25.09 -0.08
CA TYR A 124 23.11 -24.30 0.47
C TYR A 124 23.33 -22.82 0.23
N ILE A 125 22.26 -22.12 -0.15
CA ILE A 125 22.27 -20.69 -0.44
C ILE A 125 21.13 -19.99 0.30
N VAL A 126 21.30 -18.69 0.51
CA VAL A 126 20.25 -17.81 1.01
C VAL A 126 20.02 -16.72 -0.02
N GLU A 127 18.78 -16.56 -0.45
CA GLU A 127 18.39 -15.59 -1.47
C GLU A 127 17.61 -14.42 -0.87
N ALA A 128 17.76 -13.27 -1.51
CA ALA A 128 17.03 -12.07 -1.17
C ALA A 128 15.50 -12.27 -1.37
N PRO A 129 14.67 -11.77 -0.45
CA PRO A 129 13.22 -11.76 -0.63
C PRO A 129 12.78 -10.96 -1.86
N SER A 130 11.63 -11.28 -2.45
CA SER A 130 11.05 -10.47 -3.54
C SER A 130 10.22 -9.31 -3.00
N VAL A 131 10.50 -8.13 -3.54
CA VAL A 131 9.66 -6.93 -3.35
C VAL A 131 8.38 -7.00 -4.19
N PHE A 132 8.44 -7.64 -5.36
CA PHE A 132 7.32 -7.74 -6.30
C PHE A 132 6.89 -9.19 -6.47
N PHE A 133 5.61 -9.42 -6.81
CA PHE A 133 5.10 -10.74 -7.16
C PHE A 133 5.71 -11.33 -8.45
N GLY A 134 6.40 -10.50 -9.23
CA GLY A 134 7.13 -10.93 -10.41
C GLY A 134 7.87 -9.77 -11.07
N HIS A 135 8.61 -10.09 -12.12
CA HIS A 135 9.55 -9.17 -12.77
C HIS A 135 9.01 -8.56 -14.07
N SER A 136 7.77 -8.92 -14.47
CA SER A 136 7.19 -8.34 -15.68
C SER A 136 6.90 -6.84 -15.46
N PRO A 137 7.10 -5.98 -16.48
CA PRO A 137 6.86 -4.55 -16.34
C PRO A 137 5.44 -4.22 -15.86
N LEU A 138 4.44 -4.98 -16.31
CA LEU A 138 3.05 -4.80 -15.90
C LEU A 138 2.83 -5.15 -14.42
N GLN A 139 3.39 -6.26 -13.92
CA GLN A 139 3.27 -6.60 -12.50
C GLN A 139 3.95 -5.57 -11.60
N ILE A 140 5.10 -5.04 -12.01
CA ILE A 140 5.80 -3.98 -11.30
C ILE A 140 4.92 -2.72 -11.28
N ALA A 141 4.42 -2.29 -12.45
CA ALA A 141 3.56 -1.11 -12.56
C ALA A 141 2.29 -1.23 -11.70
N LEU A 142 1.62 -2.39 -11.74
CA LEU A 142 0.43 -2.64 -10.93
C LEU A 142 0.74 -2.65 -9.42
N SER A 143 1.88 -3.21 -9.02
CA SER A 143 2.31 -3.20 -7.61
C SER A 143 2.54 -1.78 -7.11
N LEU A 144 3.14 -0.91 -7.93
CA LEU A 144 3.39 0.49 -7.58
C LEU A 144 2.10 1.34 -7.58
N LEU A 145 1.14 1.02 -8.45
CA LEU A 145 -0.16 1.70 -8.52
C LEU A 145 -1.14 1.24 -7.44
N TYR A 146 -0.98 0.02 -6.91
CA TYR A 146 -1.87 -0.58 -5.93
C TYR A 146 -2.15 0.33 -4.70
N PRO A 147 -1.16 0.87 -3.98
CA PRO A 147 -1.44 1.75 -2.84
C PRO A 147 -2.12 3.05 -3.25
N ALA A 148 -1.95 3.50 -4.50
CA ALA A 148 -2.68 4.66 -5.01
C ALA A 148 -4.17 4.34 -5.19
N ALA A 149 -4.50 3.15 -5.69
CA ALA A 149 -5.89 2.67 -5.77
C ALA A 149 -6.53 2.51 -4.38
N VAL A 150 -5.80 1.97 -3.40
CA VAL A 150 -6.26 1.86 -2.00
C VAL A 150 -6.52 3.25 -1.42
N ALA A 151 -5.59 4.19 -1.58
CA ALA A 151 -5.74 5.55 -1.08
C ALA A 151 -6.93 6.28 -1.72
N ALA A 152 -7.10 6.14 -3.04
CA ALA A 152 -8.23 6.70 -3.78
C ALA A 152 -9.57 6.10 -3.33
N LEU A 153 -9.63 4.79 -3.06
CA LEU A 153 -10.83 4.13 -2.52
C LEU A 153 -11.20 4.66 -1.13
N VAL A 154 -10.24 4.79 -0.22
CA VAL A 154 -10.47 5.35 1.13
C VAL A 154 -10.94 6.81 1.02
N TYR A 155 -10.31 7.60 0.15
CA TYR A 155 -10.71 8.98 -0.10
C TYR A 155 -12.14 9.06 -0.67
N LEU A 156 -12.49 8.17 -1.60
CA LEU A 156 -13.83 8.09 -2.19
C LEU A 156 -14.89 7.76 -1.12
N LEU A 157 -14.60 6.81 -0.22
CA LEU A 157 -15.50 6.49 0.88
C LEU A 157 -15.73 7.71 1.79
N ALA A 158 -14.67 8.45 2.11
CA ALA A 158 -14.77 9.66 2.91
C ALA A 158 -15.57 10.77 2.19
N ALA A 159 -15.37 10.92 0.88
CA ALA A 159 -16.11 11.87 0.05
C ALA A 159 -17.61 11.54 -0.02
N VAL A 160 -17.97 10.29 -0.33
CA VAL A 160 -19.37 9.85 -0.44
C VAL A 160 -20.08 9.88 0.92
N ALA A 161 -19.36 9.67 2.02
CA ALA A 161 -19.90 9.80 3.38
C ALA A 161 -20.08 11.25 3.84
N THR A 162 -19.64 12.25 3.06
CA THR A 162 -19.77 13.66 3.43
C THR A 162 -21.11 14.20 2.94
N PRO A 163 -21.97 14.73 3.83
CA PRO A 163 -23.32 15.19 3.47
C PRO A 163 -23.34 16.49 2.66
N ARG A 164 -22.19 17.17 2.53
CA ARG A 164 -22.08 18.42 1.78
C ARG A 164 -21.42 18.16 0.43
N ASP A 165 -22.01 18.71 -0.64
CA ASP A 165 -21.48 18.59 -2.00
C ASP A 165 -20.09 19.25 -2.16
N ASP A 166 -19.79 20.27 -1.35
CA ASP A 166 -18.49 20.96 -1.29
C ASP A 166 -17.43 20.16 -0.52
N LEU A 167 -17.77 18.96 -0.05
CA LEU A 167 -16.94 18.10 0.82
C LEU A 167 -16.50 18.81 2.12
N GLY A 168 -17.12 19.93 2.47
CA GLY A 168 -16.70 20.83 3.53
C GLY A 168 -15.38 21.54 3.26
N ALA A 169 -15.07 21.82 1.99
CA ALA A 169 -13.93 22.61 1.54
C ALA A 169 -14.04 24.08 1.99
N TRP A 170 -12.90 24.79 1.99
CA TRP A 170 -12.84 26.21 2.35
C TRP A 170 -12.54 27.06 1.11
N PRO A 171 -13.18 28.23 0.92
CA PRO A 171 -14.24 28.80 1.76
C PRO A 171 -15.54 27.98 1.69
N PRO A 172 -16.34 27.91 2.77
CA PRO A 172 -17.56 27.12 2.82
C PRO A 172 -18.54 27.67 1.79
N VAL A 173 -19.17 26.80 1.02
CA VAL A 173 -20.27 27.22 0.15
C VAL A 173 -21.51 27.39 1.03
N GLU A 174 -22.08 28.58 1.03
CA GLU A 174 -23.40 28.81 1.63
C GLU A 174 -24.45 28.16 0.72
N TYR A 175 -25.05 27.08 1.21
CA TYR A 175 -26.21 26.50 0.57
C TYR A 175 -27.43 27.35 0.96
N PRO A 176 -28.28 27.77 0.02
CA PRO A 176 -29.58 28.32 0.38
C PRO A 176 -30.29 27.27 1.25
N ASP A 177 -30.91 27.69 2.36
CA ASP A 177 -31.79 26.86 3.17
C ASP A 177 -33.02 26.48 2.33
N VAL A 178 -32.84 25.59 1.35
CA VAL A 178 -33.94 24.98 0.64
C VAL A 178 -34.48 23.93 1.60
N PRO A 179 -35.77 23.98 2.00
CA PRO A 179 -36.38 23.00 2.87
C PRO A 179 -36.63 21.69 2.11
N THR A 180 -35.61 21.12 1.49
CA THR A 180 -35.61 19.71 1.13
C THR A 180 -35.27 18.97 2.42
N GLY A 181 -36.29 18.46 3.11
CA GLY A 181 -36.22 17.83 4.44
C GLY A 181 -35.34 16.57 4.57
N ARG A 182 -34.20 16.50 3.87
CA ARG A 182 -33.17 15.46 3.96
C ARG A 182 -32.09 15.77 5.00
N THR A 183 -31.96 17.01 5.47
CA THR A 183 -30.95 17.42 6.47
C THR A 183 -31.52 17.68 7.86
N VAL A 184 -32.83 17.55 8.06
CA VAL A 184 -33.48 17.81 9.35
C VAL A 184 -33.76 16.49 10.07
N THR A 185 -32.81 16.01 10.88
CA THR A 185 -33.15 15.24 12.09
C THR A 185 -33.53 16.22 13.20
N GLY A 186 -34.53 17.05 12.92
CA GLY A 186 -35.23 17.81 13.94
C GLY A 186 -36.40 16.94 14.38
N ALA A 187 -36.29 16.35 15.57
CA ALA A 187 -37.48 16.07 16.36
C ALA A 187 -38.11 17.43 16.70
N GLY A 188 -38.81 18.01 15.72
CA GLY A 188 -39.53 19.25 15.86
C GLY A 188 -40.69 19.00 16.80
N VAL A 189 -40.69 19.71 17.93
CA VAL A 189 -41.86 19.84 18.81
C VAL A 189 -43.07 20.16 17.92
N PRO A 190 -44.15 19.37 17.97
CA PRO A 190 -45.33 19.66 17.16
C PRO A 190 -45.86 21.06 17.50
N PRO A 191 -46.43 21.78 16.51
CA PRO A 191 -46.91 23.13 16.72
C PRO A 191 -47.91 23.16 17.87
N VAL A 192 -47.68 24.03 18.86
CA VAL A 192 -48.64 24.31 19.93
C VAL A 192 -49.91 24.83 19.26
N VAL A 193 -50.99 24.05 19.37
CA VAL A 193 -52.32 24.44 18.92
C VAL A 193 -52.77 25.62 19.81
N PRO A 194 -53.25 26.75 19.24
CA PRO A 194 -53.78 27.84 20.04
C PRO A 194 -54.98 27.33 20.85
N THR A 195 -54.88 27.38 22.18
CA THR A 195 -56.01 27.07 23.07
C THR A 195 -57.10 28.11 22.87
N SER A 196 -58.31 27.67 22.54
CA SER A 196 -59.50 28.52 22.45
C SER A 196 -59.74 29.25 23.77
N PRO A 197 -60.13 30.54 23.75
CA PRO A 197 -60.44 31.27 24.98
C PRO A 197 -61.64 30.61 25.67
N SER A 198 -61.52 30.43 26.98
CA SER A 198 -62.57 29.89 27.85
C SER A 198 -63.75 30.87 27.97
N PRO A 199 -64.98 30.37 28.26
CA PRO A 199 -66.23 31.14 28.18
C PRO A 199 -66.34 32.25 29.23
#